data_AF-A0A815RV58-F1
#
_entry.id   AF-A0A815RV58-F1
#
_cell.length_a   1.000
_cell.length_b   1.000
_cell.length_c   1.000
_cell.angle_alpha   90.00
_cell.angle_beta   90.00
_cell.angle_gamma   90.00
#
_symmetry.space_group_name_H-M   'P 1'
#
loop_
_entity.id
_entity.type
_entity.pdbx_description
1 polymer ?
#
loop_
_entity_poly.entity_id
_entity_poly.type
_entity_poly.pdbx_seq_one_letter_code
_entity_poly.pdbx_strand_id
1 'polypeptide(L)'
;MLRTAMARKTVDYNPSIIRHLENSICQRNLIDGRSLQPDVLYILHLIPPHALLSNPVDCVMTKFIRSASNKVRCPIFCVCLTPNGRRLITGASSGEFTLWNGLAFNFETTLQINKNFKCKILFIEYLGT
;
A
#
# COMPACT_ATOMS: atom_id res chain seq x y z
N MET A 1 20.54 -0.62 -29.00
CA MET A 1 20.27 0.08 -27.72
C MET A 1 19.80 -0.94 -26.69
N LEU A 2 20.64 -1.33 -25.73
CA LEU A 2 20.18 -2.07 -24.57
C LEU A 2 19.37 -1.13 -23.68
N ARG A 3 18.08 -1.40 -23.54
CA ARG A 3 17.21 -0.65 -22.63
C ARG A 3 17.52 -1.14 -21.23
N THR A 4 18.34 -0.41 -20.48
CA THR A 4 18.61 -0.70 -19.07
C THR A 4 17.28 -0.82 -18.33
N ALA A 5 17.04 -1.98 -17.71
CA ALA A 5 15.82 -2.20 -16.94
C ALA A 5 15.85 -1.28 -15.72
N MET A 6 15.05 -0.20 -15.73
CA MET A 6 14.91 0.65 -14.56
C MET A 6 14.21 -0.16 -13.46
N ALA A 7 14.93 -0.42 -12.38
CA ALA A 7 14.36 -1.01 -11.17
C ALA A 7 13.26 -0.08 -10.65
N ARG A 8 12.05 -0.62 -10.48
CA ARG A 8 10.91 0.14 -9.98
C ARG A 8 10.94 0.13 -8.45
N LYS A 9 10.68 1.28 -7.84
CA LYS A 9 10.46 1.36 -6.40
C LYS A 9 9.28 0.47 -6.03
N THR A 10 9.47 -0.39 -5.03
CA THR A 10 8.45 -1.28 -4.49
C THR A 10 8.44 -1.11 -2.97
N VAL A 11 7.26 -1.17 -2.37
CA VAL A 11 7.10 -1.20 -0.92
C VAL A 11 6.65 -2.59 -0.55
N ASP A 12 7.56 -3.37 0.01
CA ASP A 12 7.29 -4.72 0.48
C ASP A 12 7.16 -4.72 2.00
N TYR A 13 6.02 -5.21 2.50
CA TYR A 13 5.75 -5.36 3.92
C TYR A 13 6.20 -6.73 4.46
N ASN A 14 6.46 -7.71 3.59
CA ASN A 14 6.88 -9.06 3.96
C ASN A 14 8.10 -9.10 4.90
N PRO A 15 9.22 -8.40 4.60
CA PRO A 15 10.38 -8.43 5.50
C PRO A 15 10.04 -7.93 6.91
N SER A 16 9.17 -6.92 7.02
CA SER A 16 8.75 -6.40 8.32
C SER A 16 7.90 -7.41 9.10
N ILE A 17 6.99 -8.12 8.41
CA ILE A 17 6.17 -9.16 9.04
C ILE A 17 7.05 -10.33 9.49
N ILE A 18 7.98 -10.80 8.64
CA ILE A 18 8.92 -11.87 8.99
C ILE A 18 9.74 -11.46 10.21
N ARG A 19 10.27 -10.23 10.22
CA ARG A 19 11.03 -9.70 11.35
C ARG A 19 10.22 -9.67 12.64
N HIS A 20 8.94 -9.34 12.57
CA HIS A 20 8.04 -9.38 13.72
C HIS A 20 7.80 -10.80 14.24
N LEU A 21 7.63 -11.77 13.34
CA LEU A 21 7.47 -13.18 13.69
C LEU A 21 8.75 -13.78 14.31
N GLU A 22 9.93 -13.37 13.83
CA GLU A 22 11.21 -13.73 14.46
C GLU A 22 11.30 -13.17 15.88
N ASN A 23 10.94 -11.89 16.04
CA ASN A 23 11.00 -11.22 17.32
C ASN A 23 10.00 -11.78 18.33
N SER A 24 8.81 -12.20 17.91
CA SER A 24 7.76 -12.71 18.81
C SER A 24 8.13 -14.01 19.53
N ILE A 25 9.15 -14.74 19.04
CA ILE A 25 9.68 -15.92 19.72
C ILE A 25 10.35 -15.53 21.05
N CYS A 26 11.04 -14.39 21.09
CA CYS A 26 11.87 -13.98 22.22
C CYS A 26 11.35 -12.73 22.95
N GLN A 27 10.51 -11.92 22.30
CA GLN A 27 9.91 -10.71 22.87
C GLN A 27 8.51 -11.04 23.36
N ARG A 28 8.28 -10.92 24.68
CA ARG A 28 6.97 -11.14 25.29
C ARG A 28 6.13 -9.87 25.28
N ASN A 29 6.80 -8.72 25.44
CA ASN A 29 6.16 -7.40 25.49
C ASN A 29 6.86 -6.40 24.56
N LEU A 30 6.15 -5.31 24.23
CA LEU A 30 6.69 -4.19 23.44
C LEU A 30 7.92 -3.53 24.07
N ILE A 31 8.07 -3.64 25.38
CA ILE A 31 9.19 -3.08 26.16
C ILE A 31 10.49 -3.88 25.91
N ASP A 32 10.37 -5.16 25.57
CA ASP A 32 11.51 -6.03 25.23
C ASP A 32 12.06 -5.74 23.81
N GLY A 33 11.36 -4.88 23.06
CA GLY A 33 11.70 -4.46 21.72
C GLY A 33 13.00 -3.66 21.68
N ARG A 34 13.87 -3.98 20.71
CA ARG A 34 15.04 -3.14 20.44
C ARG A 34 14.60 -1.85 19.76
N SER A 35 15.10 -0.71 20.25
CA SER A 35 14.90 0.58 19.59
C SER A 35 15.53 0.59 18.20
N LEU A 36 14.79 1.10 17.21
CA LEU A 36 15.29 1.30 15.86
C LEU A 36 16.18 2.54 15.82
N GLN A 37 17.43 2.37 15.37
CA GLN A 37 18.32 3.50 15.17
C GLN A 37 17.96 4.24 13.87
N PRO A 38 18.13 5.57 13.82
CA PRO A 38 17.84 6.39 12.66
C PRO A 38 18.93 6.27 11.59
N ASP A 39 19.21 5.04 11.13
CA ASP A 39 20.20 4.71 10.11
C ASP A 39 19.58 3.78 9.07
N VAL A 40 19.99 3.91 7.81
CA VAL A 40 19.52 3.09 6.68
C VAL A 40 19.78 1.60 6.91
N LEU A 41 20.83 1.25 7.65
CA LEU A 41 21.16 -0.14 7.97
C LEU A 41 20.07 -0.82 8.80
N TYR A 42 19.27 -0.05 9.53
CA TYR A 42 18.19 -0.56 10.39
C TYR A 42 16.87 -0.77 9.64
N ILE A 43 16.83 -0.55 8.31
CA ILE A 43 15.64 -0.79 7.50
C ILE A 43 15.17 -2.26 7.57
N LEU A 44 16.11 -3.20 7.74
CA LEU A 44 15.81 -4.63 7.90
C LEU A 44 15.21 -4.98 9.27
N HIS A 45 15.28 -4.05 10.22
CA HIS A 45 14.74 -4.23 11.57
C HIS A 45 13.34 -3.63 11.73
N LEU A 46 12.80 -2.97 10.70
CA LEU A 46 11.43 -2.48 10.69
C LEU A 46 10.46 -3.61 11.00
N ILE A 47 9.47 -3.29 11.82
CA ILE A 47 8.35 -4.16 12.19
C ILE A 47 7.04 -3.48 11.75
N PRO A 48 5.95 -4.23 11.55
CA PRO A 48 4.71 -3.64 11.07
C PRO A 48 4.09 -2.73 12.14
N PRO A 49 3.30 -1.72 11.75
CA PRO A 49 2.56 -0.83 12.65
C PRO A 49 1.83 -1.51 13.82
N HIS A 50 1.22 -2.66 13.57
CA HIS A 50 0.49 -3.41 14.60
C HIS A 50 1.40 -3.89 15.75
N ALA A 51 2.70 -4.03 15.51
CA ALA A 51 3.69 -4.40 16.52
C ALA A 51 4.23 -3.18 17.30
N LEU A 52 3.80 -1.96 16.99
CA LEU A 52 4.29 -0.70 17.55
C LEU A 52 3.16 0.15 18.15
N LEU A 53 2.14 -0.49 18.75
CA LEU A 53 0.96 0.21 19.29
C LEU A 53 1.29 1.26 20.35
N SER A 54 2.44 1.15 21.04
CA SER A 54 2.93 2.16 21.99
C SER A 54 3.44 3.44 21.31
N ASN A 55 3.80 3.37 20.02
CA ASN A 55 4.41 4.47 19.27
C ASN A 55 3.68 4.69 17.91
N PRO A 56 2.53 5.37 17.91
CA PRO A 56 1.72 5.54 16.69
C PRO A 56 2.39 6.43 15.62
N VAL A 57 3.44 7.18 15.96
CA VAL A 57 4.16 8.06 15.01
C VAL A 57 4.81 7.27 13.87
N ASP A 58 5.09 5.98 14.06
CA ASP A 58 5.70 5.13 13.04
C ASP A 58 4.77 4.89 11.84
N CYS A 59 3.46 5.14 11.99
CA CYS A 59 2.47 5.03 10.92
C CYS A 59 2.36 6.28 10.04
N VAL A 60 3.13 7.33 10.33
CA VAL A 60 3.05 8.60 9.62
C VAL A 60 3.75 8.50 8.26
N MET A 61 2.96 8.27 7.20
CA MET A 61 3.45 8.16 5.82
C MET A 61 3.75 9.54 5.20
N THR A 62 4.96 10.06 5.41
CA THR A 62 5.46 11.30 4.75
C THR A 62 6.36 11.02 3.53
N LYS A 63 6.87 9.80 3.40
CA LYS A 63 7.77 9.42 2.31
C LYS A 63 6.99 9.15 1.02
N PHE A 64 7.14 10.02 0.03
CA PHE A 64 6.57 9.82 -1.30
C PHE A 64 7.24 8.65 -2.03
N ILE A 65 6.43 7.70 -2.52
CA ILE A 65 6.89 6.51 -3.24
C ILE A 65 6.73 6.69 -4.76
N ARG A 66 5.49 6.93 -5.20
CA ARG A 66 5.13 6.92 -6.62
C ARG A 66 3.88 7.75 -6.89
N SER A 67 3.87 8.42 -8.05
CA SER A 67 2.66 8.95 -8.67
C SER A 67 2.17 7.97 -9.72
N ALA A 68 0.92 7.51 -9.58
CA ALA A 68 0.26 6.62 -10.53
C ALA A 68 -0.83 7.42 -11.28
N SER A 69 -0.80 7.38 -12.61
CA SER A 69 -1.75 8.14 -13.44
C SER A 69 -2.14 7.34 -14.67
N ASN A 70 -3.41 7.44 -15.05
CA ASN A 70 -3.93 6.84 -16.27
C ASN A 70 -3.53 7.62 -17.52
N LYS A 71 -3.65 6.96 -18.68
CA LYS A 71 -3.45 7.58 -20.00
C LYS A 71 -4.41 8.75 -20.21
N VAL A 72 -5.69 8.53 -19.93
CA VAL A 72 -6.70 9.58 -19.90
C VAL A 72 -6.77 10.12 -18.48
N ARG A 73 -6.59 11.43 -18.32
CA ARG A 73 -6.65 12.08 -17.01
C ARG A 73 -8.09 12.44 -16.71
N CYS A 74 -8.62 11.82 -15.66
CA CYS A 74 -9.91 12.16 -15.06
C CYS A 74 -9.71 12.32 -13.55
N PRO A 75 -10.47 13.19 -12.88
CA PRO A 75 -10.42 13.30 -11.42
C PRO A 75 -10.82 11.97 -10.77
N ILE A 76 -10.04 11.56 -9.78
CA ILE A 76 -10.29 10.35 -8.97
C ILE A 76 -11.12 10.77 -7.76
N PHE A 77 -12.25 10.09 -7.54
CA PHE A 77 -13.16 10.40 -6.43
C PHE A 77 -13.03 9.45 -5.25
N CYS A 78 -12.50 8.25 -5.50
CA CYS A 78 -12.44 7.18 -4.51
C CYS A 78 -11.24 6.28 -4.76
N VAL A 79 -10.67 5.79 -3.65
CA VAL A 79 -9.50 4.91 -3.63
C VAL A 79 -9.72 3.88 -2.53
N CYS A 80 -9.45 2.61 -2.79
CA CYS A 80 -9.53 1.54 -1.80
C CYS A 80 -8.50 0.45 -2.07
N LEU A 81 -7.93 -0.11 -1.01
CA LEU A 81 -7.15 -1.35 -1.11
C LEU A 81 -8.10 -2.55 -1.04
N THR A 82 -7.77 -3.62 -1.75
CA THR A 82 -8.45 -4.90 -1.55
C THR A 82 -8.20 -5.40 -0.11
N PRO A 83 -9.12 -6.14 0.53
CA PRO A 83 -8.94 -6.63 1.90
C PRO A 83 -7.66 -7.46 2.09
N ASN A 84 -7.21 -8.14 1.04
CA ASN A 84 -5.96 -8.91 1.03
C ASN A 84 -4.70 -8.07 0.72
N GLY A 85 -4.82 -6.76 0.52
CA GLY A 85 -3.72 -5.83 0.21
C GLY A 85 -3.06 -5.99 -1.17
N ARG A 86 -3.51 -6.93 -2.01
CA ARG A 86 -2.85 -7.23 -3.30
C ARG A 86 -3.03 -6.15 -4.36
N ARG A 87 -4.15 -5.42 -4.32
CA ARG A 87 -4.52 -4.44 -5.33
C ARG A 87 -5.06 -3.17 -4.71
N LEU A 88 -4.79 -2.05 -5.37
CA LEU A 88 -5.38 -0.75 -5.10
C LEU A 88 -6.37 -0.44 -6.23
N ILE A 89 -7.60 -0.09 -5.89
CA ILE A 89 -8.67 0.23 -6.82
C ILE A 89 -8.93 1.73 -6.73
N THR A 90 -8.95 2.41 -7.87
CA THR A 90 -9.27 3.84 -7.96
C THR A 90 -10.47 4.04 -8.87
N GLY A 91 -11.47 4.80 -8.41
CA GLY A 91 -12.64 5.17 -9.21
C GLY A 91 -12.54 6.60 -9.76
N ALA A 92 -12.62 6.73 -11.07
CA ALA A 92 -12.55 8.01 -11.78
C ALA A 92 -13.94 8.57 -12.11
N SER A 93 -14.03 9.88 -12.35
CA SER A 93 -15.27 10.55 -12.76
C SER A 93 -15.87 10.04 -14.08
N SER A 94 -15.07 9.37 -14.92
CA SER A 94 -15.49 8.77 -16.18
C SER A 94 -16.29 7.47 -16.02
N GLY A 95 -16.44 6.96 -14.79
CA GLY A 95 -17.00 5.64 -14.53
C GLY A 95 -15.99 4.51 -14.71
N GLU A 96 -14.70 4.82 -14.81
CA GLU A 96 -13.62 3.85 -14.92
C GLU A 96 -13.08 3.46 -13.54
N PHE A 97 -12.87 2.17 -13.34
CA PHE A 97 -12.08 1.63 -12.24
C PHE A 97 -10.71 1.23 -12.75
N THR A 98 -9.66 1.72 -12.11
CA THR A 98 -8.29 1.28 -12.40
C THR A 98 -7.77 0.47 -11.24
N LEU A 99 -7.25 -0.71 -11.56
CA LEU A 99 -6.58 -1.61 -10.64
C LEU A 99 -5.07 -1.40 -10.76
N TRP A 100 -4.46 -1.12 -9.62
CA TRP A 100 -3.03 -0.99 -9.44
C TRP A 100 -2.50 -2.11 -8.57
N ASN A 101 -1.26 -2.51 -8.80
CA ASN A 101 -0.58 -3.46 -7.94
C ASN A 101 -0.35 -2.86 -6.54
N GLY A 102 -0.64 -3.62 -5.47
CA GLY A 102 -0.56 -3.14 -4.08
C GLY A 102 0.85 -2.86 -3.56
N LEU A 103 1.90 -3.47 -4.14
CA LEU A 103 3.29 -3.31 -3.68
C LEU A 103 4.07 -2.29 -4.54
N ALA A 104 3.95 -2.43 -5.86
CA ALA A 104 4.75 -1.66 -6.82
C ALA A 104 3.98 -0.53 -7.51
N PHE A 105 2.67 -0.40 -7.27
CA PHE A 105 1.80 0.61 -7.89
C PHE A 105 1.90 0.65 -9.42
N ASN A 106 2.08 -0.53 -10.02
CA ASN A 106 2.05 -0.74 -11.45
C ASN A 106 0.60 -0.81 -11.92
N PHE A 107 0.33 -0.30 -13.12
CA PHE A 107 -0.95 -0.50 -13.78
C PHE A 107 -1.18 -2.00 -14.04
N GLU A 108 -2.32 -2.54 -13.61
CA GLU A 108 -2.74 -3.91 -13.96
C GLU A 108 -3.79 -3.87 -15.05
N THR A 109 -4.93 -3.23 -14.80
CA THR A 109 -6.03 -3.13 -15.75
C THR A 109 -6.99 -1.99 -15.43
N THR A 110 -7.80 -1.60 -16.41
CA THR A 110 -8.93 -0.68 -16.24
C THR A 110 -10.22 -1.39 -16.64
N LEU A 111 -11.26 -1.17 -15.84
CA LEU A 111 -12.61 -1.67 -16.05
C LEU A 111 -13.53 -0.47 -16.29
N GLN A 112 -14.30 -0.52 -17.38
CA GLN A 112 -15.34 0.47 -17.64
C GLN A 112 -16.63 0.02 -16.94
N ILE A 113 -17.15 0.86 -16.05
CA ILE A 113 -18.50 0.67 -15.49
C ILE A 113 -19.43 1.67 -16.18
N ASN A 114 -20.69 1.27 -16.38
CA ASN A 114 -21.68 2.03 -17.15
C ASN A 114 -21.70 3.52 -16.75
N LYS A 115 -21.81 4.40 -17.75
CA LYS A 115 -21.67 5.87 -17.62
C LYS A 115 -22.65 6.53 -16.63
N ASN A 116 -23.73 5.82 -16.28
CA ASN A 116 -24.73 6.30 -15.32
C ASN A 116 -24.33 6.04 -13.84
N PHE A 117 -23.26 5.28 -13.59
CA PHE A 117 -22.81 4.98 -12.24
C PHE A 117 -21.95 6.12 -11.70
N LYS A 118 -22.44 6.78 -10.64
CA LYS A 118 -21.62 7.67 -9.82
C LYS A 118 -20.77 6.83 -8.88
N CYS A 119 -19.45 6.81 -9.10
CA CYS A 119 -18.46 5.99 -8.37
C CYS A 119 -18.43 6.19 -6.84
N LYS A 120 -19.18 7.16 -6.28
CA LYS A 120 -19.32 7.35 -4.81
C LYS A 120 -20.02 6.18 -4.10
N ILE A 121 -20.93 5.47 -4.77
CA ILE A 121 -21.87 4.56 -4.09
C ILE A 121 -21.33 3.11 -3.98
N LEU A 122 -20.55 2.64 -4.95
CA LEU A 122 -20.09 1.24 -5.00
C LEU A 122 -18.98 0.87 -3.99
N PHE A 123 -18.25 1.83 -3.43
CA PHE A 123 -17.15 1.54 -2.50
C PHE A 123 -17.63 1.11 -1.11
N ILE A 124 -18.87 1.44 -0.72
CA ILE A 124 -19.45 1.00 0.56
C ILE A 124 -19.99 -0.43 0.44
N GLU A 125 -20.55 -0.82 -0.71
CA GLU A 125 -21.12 -2.16 -0.89
C GLU A 125 -20.08 -3.26 -1.10
N TYR A 126 -18.94 -2.98 -1.75
CA TYR A 126 -17.90 -4.01 -2.00
C TYR A 126 -17.10 -4.42 -0.74
N LEU A 127 -17.20 -3.65 0.35
CA LEU A 127 -16.62 -3.97 1.66
C LEU A 127 -17.70 -4.37 2.70
N GLY A 128 -18.97 -4.37 2.30
CA GLY A 128 -20.14 -4.55 3.18
C GLY A 128 -20.67 -5.99 3.26
N THR A 129 -19.89 -7.00 2.87
CA THR A 129 -20.21 -8.42 3.06
C THR A 129 -19.05 -9.15 3.70
#